data_AF-A0A936MCI6-F1
#
_entry.id   AF-A0A936MCI6-F1
#
_cell.length_a   1.000
_cell.length_b   1.000
_cell.length_c   1.000
_cell.angle_alpha   90.00
_cell.angle_beta   90.00
_cell.angle_gamma   90.00
#
_symmetry.space_group_name_H-M   'P 1'
#
loop_
_entity.id
_entity.type
_entity.pdbx_description
1 polymer ?
#
loop_
_entity_poly.entity_id
_entity_poly.type
_entity_poly.pdbx_seq_one_letter_code
_entity_poly.pdbx_strand_id
1 'polypeptide(L)'
;MSYRPQAVRKKEIPKERGGTRTLGIPSTEDKIVQKGISSILTAVFDPSFIDSSYGFREKMGCHDALKQVLQEITLKRVNYIIDADIKSFFDNVNHDWLVQFLEHRIKDKKFIRLIIRFLKAGIMDEGSFRASDKERPKAASLAQS
;
A
#
# COMPACT_ATOMS: atom_id res chain seq x y z
N MET A 1 -19.09 -6.02 -14.00
CA MET A 1 -18.31 -6.77 -13.00
C MET A 1 -19.12 -6.91 -11.72
N SER A 2 -19.50 -8.14 -11.39
CA SER A 2 -20.33 -8.50 -10.22
C SER A 2 -19.54 -8.58 -8.91
N TYR A 3 -18.20 -8.68 -8.97
CA TYR A 3 -17.35 -8.84 -7.79
C TYR A 3 -17.44 -7.65 -6.82
N ARG A 4 -17.73 -7.93 -5.57
CA ARG A 4 -17.75 -6.97 -4.46
C ARG A 4 -16.82 -7.50 -3.37
N PRO A 5 -15.75 -6.76 -3.01
CA PRO A 5 -14.85 -7.19 -1.95
C PRO A 5 -15.58 -7.38 -0.63
N GLN A 6 -15.15 -8.36 0.15
CA GLN A 6 -15.70 -8.57 1.49
C GLN A 6 -15.03 -7.64 2.50
N ALA A 7 -15.72 -7.37 3.60
CA ALA A 7 -15.19 -6.53 4.65
C ALA A 7 -14.05 -7.25 5.39
N VAL A 8 -12.98 -6.50 5.67
CA VAL A 8 -11.73 -7.06 6.20
C VAL A 8 -11.87 -7.33 7.71
N ARG A 9 -11.48 -8.53 8.19
CA ARG A 9 -11.55 -8.88 9.62
C ARG A 9 -10.42 -8.22 10.42
N LYS A 10 -10.73 -7.53 11.51
CA LYS A 10 -9.69 -7.02 12.43
C LYS A 10 -9.10 -8.14 13.28
N LYS A 11 -7.78 -8.11 13.43
CA LYS A 11 -7.05 -8.91 14.42
C LYS A 11 -5.98 -8.03 15.07
N GLU A 12 -5.95 -7.97 16.38
CA GLU A 12 -4.88 -7.30 17.11
C GLU A 12 -3.75 -8.27 17.41
N ILE A 13 -2.51 -7.85 17.15
CA ILE A 13 -1.31 -8.62 17.47
C ILE A 13 -0.40 -7.75 18.35
N PRO A 14 0.13 -8.29 19.46
CA PRO A 14 1.06 -7.55 20.32
C PRO A 14 2.38 -7.27 19.60
N LYS A 15 2.98 -6.09 19.85
CA LYS A 15 4.35 -5.77 19.44
C LYS A 15 5.35 -6.19 20.52
N GLU A 16 6.56 -6.58 20.11
CA GLU A 16 7.64 -6.98 21.02
C GLU A 16 8.06 -5.88 22.01
N ARG A 17 7.93 -4.60 21.64
CA ARG A 17 8.28 -3.44 22.49
C ARG A 17 7.06 -2.70 23.05
N GLY A 18 5.91 -3.37 23.14
CA GLY A 18 4.66 -2.81 23.66
C GLY A 18 3.76 -2.16 22.59
N GLY A 19 2.47 -2.11 22.88
CA GLY A 19 1.41 -1.68 21.96
C GLY A 19 0.86 -2.81 21.07
N THR A 20 -0.23 -2.53 20.35
CA THR A 20 -0.88 -3.47 19.44
C THR A 20 -0.75 -3.05 17.98
N ARG A 21 -0.64 -4.03 17.07
CA ARG A 21 -0.77 -3.84 15.62
C ARG A 21 -2.12 -4.41 15.20
N THR A 22 -3.02 -3.54 14.80
CA THR A 22 -4.27 -3.96 14.15
C THR A 22 -3.95 -4.44 12.73
N LEU A 23 -4.20 -5.72 12.44
CA LEU A 23 -4.18 -6.27 11.10
C LEU A 23 -5.60 -6.36 10.55
N GLY A 24 -5.74 -6.00 9.28
CA GLY A 24 -6.91 -6.35 8.50
C GLY A 24 -6.64 -7.63 7.72
N ILE A 25 -7.34 -8.72 8.05
CA ILE A 25 -7.22 -10.02 7.36
C ILE A 25 -8.34 -10.10 6.30
N PRO A 26 -8.02 -9.95 5.01
CA PRO A 26 -9.00 -10.11 3.93
C PRO A 26 -9.37 -11.60 3.74
N SER A 27 -10.51 -11.84 3.08
CA SER A 27 -10.92 -13.19 2.68
C SER A 27 -9.89 -13.81 1.72
N THR A 28 -9.84 -15.14 1.62
CA THR A 28 -8.90 -15.82 0.71
C THR A 28 -9.15 -15.44 -0.75
N GLU A 29 -10.42 -15.29 -1.15
CA GLU A 29 -10.81 -14.82 -2.47
C GLU A 29 -10.29 -13.40 -2.73
N ASP A 30 -10.47 -12.49 -1.77
CA ASP A 30 -9.95 -11.13 -1.87
C ASP A 30 -8.43 -11.11 -1.99
N LYS A 31 -7.70 -11.98 -1.27
CA LYS A 31 -6.24 -12.08 -1.40
C LYS A 31 -5.82 -12.45 -2.82
N ILE A 32 -6.52 -13.39 -3.45
CA ILE A 32 -6.22 -13.82 -4.82
C ILE A 32 -6.45 -12.65 -5.78
N VAL A 33 -7.58 -11.96 -5.65
CA VAL A 33 -7.90 -10.79 -6.50
C VAL A 33 -6.90 -9.65 -6.26
N GLN A 34 -6.55 -9.37 -5.00
CA GLN A 34 -5.55 -8.36 -4.65
C GLN A 34 -4.17 -8.68 -5.22
N LYS A 35 -3.75 -9.96 -5.17
CA LYS A 35 -2.47 -10.38 -5.78
C LYS A 35 -2.49 -10.16 -7.29
N GLY A 36 -3.58 -10.50 -7.97
CA GLY A 36 -3.74 -10.22 -9.41
C GLY A 36 -3.71 -8.73 -9.74
N ILE A 37 -4.38 -7.90 -8.94
CA ILE A 37 -4.32 -6.43 -9.08
C ILE A 37 -2.88 -5.93 -8.89
N SER A 38 -2.19 -6.37 -7.83
CA SER A 38 -0.80 -5.99 -7.55
C SER A 38 0.10 -6.33 -8.74
N SER A 39 0.04 -7.56 -9.27
CA SER A 39 0.86 -7.96 -10.43
C SER A 39 0.63 -7.08 -11.66
N ILE A 40 -0.62 -6.70 -11.95
CA ILE A 40 -0.93 -5.78 -13.07
C ILE A 40 -0.36 -4.39 -12.80
N LEU A 41 -0.53 -3.87 -11.58
CA LEU A 41 -0.01 -2.56 -11.20
C LEU A 41 1.51 -2.53 -11.26
N THR A 42 2.19 -3.56 -10.75
CA THR A 42 3.65 -3.69 -10.84
C THR A 42 4.11 -3.66 -12.30
N ALA A 43 3.48 -4.42 -13.19
CA ALA A 43 3.85 -4.42 -14.61
C ALA A 43 3.69 -3.04 -15.28
N VAL A 44 2.70 -2.25 -14.85
CA VAL A 44 2.43 -0.92 -15.42
C VAL A 44 3.33 0.16 -14.83
N PHE A 45 3.58 0.15 -13.52
CA PHE A 45 4.25 1.23 -12.81
C PHE A 45 5.74 0.97 -12.59
N ASP A 46 6.18 -0.29 -12.46
CA ASP A 46 7.57 -0.61 -12.14
C ASP A 46 8.61 -0.02 -13.12
N PRO A 47 8.36 -0.01 -14.44
CA PRO A 47 9.28 0.61 -15.40
C PRO A 47 9.40 2.14 -15.28
N SER A 48 8.49 2.79 -14.56
CA SER A 48 8.44 4.24 -14.40
C SER A 48 8.99 4.74 -13.07
N PHE A 49 9.37 3.84 -12.15
CA PHE A 49 10.02 4.24 -10.91
C PHE A 49 11.42 4.77 -11.16
N ILE A 50 11.81 5.75 -10.36
CA ILE A 50 13.17 6.25 -10.31
C ILE A 50 14.13 5.17 -9.81
N ASP A 51 15.38 5.23 -10.25
CA ASP A 51 16.42 4.23 -9.89
C ASP A 51 16.70 4.18 -8.39
N SER A 52 16.53 5.30 -7.67
CA SER A 52 16.69 5.39 -6.22
C SER A 52 15.46 4.92 -5.43
N SER A 53 14.47 4.32 -6.08
CA SER A 53 13.31 3.71 -5.41
C SER A 53 13.53 2.22 -5.22
N TYR A 54 13.61 1.80 -3.95
CA TYR A 54 13.92 0.40 -3.57
C TYR A 54 12.77 -0.32 -2.87
N GLY A 55 11.82 0.44 -2.31
CA GLY A 55 10.74 -0.14 -1.51
C GLY A 55 9.71 -0.87 -2.37
N PHE A 56 9.33 -2.08 -1.95
CA PHE A 56 8.22 -2.86 -2.54
C PHE A 56 8.36 -3.15 -4.04
N ARG A 57 9.60 -3.21 -4.56
CA ARG A 57 9.88 -3.55 -5.97
C ARG A 57 10.43 -4.96 -6.09
N GLU A 58 10.10 -5.64 -7.18
CA GLU A 58 10.68 -6.94 -7.47
C GLU A 58 12.20 -6.78 -7.70
N LYS A 59 12.99 -7.68 -7.11
CA LYS A 59 14.46 -7.74 -7.23
C LYS A 59 15.24 -6.58 -6.59
N MET A 60 14.59 -5.68 -5.86
CA MET A 60 15.26 -4.62 -5.09
C MET A 60 15.02 -4.83 -3.59
N GLY A 61 16.07 -4.70 -2.79
CA GLY A 61 16.00 -4.91 -1.34
C GLY A 61 16.60 -3.76 -0.52
N CYS A 62 16.42 -3.85 0.81
CA CYS A 62 17.00 -2.88 1.75
C CYS A 62 18.53 -2.77 1.63
N HIS A 63 19.19 -3.88 1.31
CA HIS A 63 20.65 -3.91 1.12
C HIS A 63 21.10 -3.11 -0.11
N ASP A 64 20.31 -3.08 -1.18
CA ASP A 64 20.63 -2.28 -2.37
C ASP A 64 20.52 -0.79 -2.08
N ALA A 65 19.49 -0.38 -1.34
CA ALA A 65 19.32 0.99 -0.88
C ALA A 65 20.51 1.44 0.00
N LEU A 66 20.90 0.62 0.98
CA LEU A 66 22.05 0.88 1.84
C LEU A 66 23.36 0.97 1.03
N LYS A 67 23.54 0.08 0.07
CA LYS A 67 24.72 0.08 -0.80
C LYS A 67 24.81 1.36 -1.62
N GLN A 68 23.70 1.84 -2.20
CA GLN A 68 23.70 3.11 -2.92
C GLN A 68 24.08 4.28 -2.00
N VAL A 69 23.44 4.39 -0.83
CA VAL A 69 23.72 5.48 0.12
C VAL A 69 25.20 5.46 0.55
N LEU A 70 25.75 4.29 0.87
CA LEU A 70 27.17 4.14 1.24
C LEU A 70 28.10 4.55 0.09
N GLN A 71 27.80 4.13 -1.14
CA GLN A 71 28.58 4.54 -2.31
C GLN A 71 28.54 6.05 -2.52
N GLU A 72 27.37 6.68 -2.39
CA GLU A 72 27.24 8.13 -2.59
C GLU A 72 28.00 8.94 -1.55
N ILE A 73 27.90 8.56 -0.27
CA ILE A 73 28.63 9.22 0.83
C ILE A 73 30.15 9.03 0.68
N THR A 74 30.58 7.86 0.19
CA THR A 74 32.01 7.56 0.04
C THR A 74 32.63 8.26 -1.17
N LEU A 75 31.91 8.33 -2.29
CA LEU A 75 32.44 8.85 -3.56
C LEU A 75 32.23 10.36 -3.73
N LYS A 76 31.22 10.94 -3.07
CA LYS A 76 30.87 12.37 -3.18
C LYS A 76 31.12 13.08 -1.85
N ARG A 77 31.34 14.38 -1.89
CA ARG A 77 31.43 15.22 -0.67
C ARG A 77 30.04 15.51 -0.11
N VAL A 78 29.44 14.53 0.55
CA VAL A 78 28.15 14.67 1.24
C VAL A 78 28.40 15.12 2.67
N ASN A 79 27.91 16.31 3.03
CA ASN A 79 28.09 16.87 4.39
C ASN A 79 26.86 16.70 5.29
N TYR A 80 25.68 16.48 4.70
CA TYR A 80 24.41 16.40 5.42
C TYR A 80 23.54 15.30 4.83
N ILE A 81 22.85 14.56 5.71
CA ILE A 81 21.84 13.56 5.36
C ILE A 81 20.54 14.01 6.00
N ILE A 82 19.48 14.07 5.21
CA ILE A 82 18.14 14.42 5.67
C ILE A 82 17.35 13.13 5.77
N ASP A 83 16.95 12.75 6.98
CA ASP A 83 16.03 11.64 7.22
C ASP A 83 14.61 12.18 7.31
N ALA A 84 13.71 11.59 6.53
CA ALA A 84 12.32 12.02 6.42
C ALA A 84 11.40 10.79 6.38
N ASP A 85 10.45 10.74 7.32
CA ASP A 85 9.43 9.69 7.42
C ASP A 85 8.02 10.29 7.41
N ILE A 86 7.08 9.60 6.76
CA ILE A 86 5.68 10.04 6.69
C ILE A 86 4.87 9.27 7.72
N LYS A 87 4.50 9.97 8.79
CA LYS A 87 3.66 9.40 9.85
C LYS A 87 2.34 8.86 9.30
N SER A 88 2.07 7.58 9.56
CA SER A 88 0.82 6.92 9.18
C SER A 88 0.48 7.08 7.70
N PHE A 89 1.45 6.93 6.80
CA PHE A 89 1.29 7.10 5.35
C PHE A 89 -0.01 6.48 4.84
N PHE A 90 -0.23 5.18 5.06
CA PHE A 90 -1.40 4.44 4.55
C PHE A 90 -2.76 4.90 5.13
N ASP A 91 -2.76 5.50 6.31
CA ASP A 91 -3.99 6.05 6.92
C ASP A 91 -4.26 7.48 6.43
N ASN A 92 -3.28 8.15 5.81
CA ASN A 92 -3.32 9.55 5.40
C ASN A 92 -3.35 9.75 3.87
N VAL A 93 -3.22 8.69 3.07
CA VAL A 93 -3.29 8.81 1.61
C VAL A 93 -4.65 9.34 1.17
N ASN A 94 -4.65 10.40 0.35
CA ASN A 94 -5.86 10.91 -0.28
C ASN A 94 -6.29 9.98 -1.42
N HIS A 95 -7.44 9.33 -1.27
CA HIS A 95 -7.96 8.36 -2.23
C HIS A 95 -8.31 8.99 -3.58
N ASP A 96 -8.73 10.25 -3.63
CA ASP A 96 -9.09 10.93 -4.89
C ASP A 96 -7.84 11.18 -5.72
N TRP A 97 -6.76 11.68 -5.09
CA TRP A 97 -5.47 11.83 -5.74
C TRP A 97 -4.90 10.49 -6.21
N LEU A 98 -4.98 9.45 -5.37
CA LEU A 98 -4.53 8.10 -5.75
C LEU A 98 -5.24 7.60 -7.01
N VAL A 99 -6.57 7.77 -7.08
CA VAL A 99 -7.36 7.38 -8.26
C VAL A 99 -6.97 8.19 -9.49
N GLN A 100 -6.77 9.51 -9.36
CA GLN A 100 -6.32 10.35 -10.48
C GLN A 100 -4.96 9.90 -11.05
N PHE A 101 -4.01 9.53 -10.19
CA PHE A 101 -2.73 8.97 -10.63
C PHE A 101 -2.88 7.64 -11.37
N LEU A 102 -3.78 6.77 -10.90
CA LEU A 102 -4.09 5.52 -11.59
C LEU A 102 -4.73 5.77 -12.96
N GLU A 103 -5.69 6.69 -13.04
CA GLU A 103 -6.38 7.07 -14.29
C GLU A 103 -5.44 7.68 -15.33
N HIS A 104 -4.33 8.29 -14.91
CA HIS A 104 -3.34 8.85 -15.82
C HIS A 104 -2.58 7.77 -16.63
N ARG A 105 -2.41 6.56 -16.08
CA ARG A 105 -1.68 5.46 -16.73
C ARG A 105 -2.60 4.34 -17.21
N ILE A 106 -3.73 4.12 -16.54
CA ILE A 106 -4.66 3.04 -16.82
C ILE A 106 -5.95 3.62 -17.39
N LYS A 107 -6.33 3.20 -18.60
CA LYS A 107 -7.59 3.64 -19.25
C LYS A 107 -8.79 2.74 -18.92
N ASP A 108 -8.56 1.56 -18.33
CA ASP A 108 -9.64 0.62 -18.01
C ASP A 108 -10.44 1.08 -16.79
N LYS A 109 -11.58 1.72 -17.05
CA LYS A 109 -12.54 2.17 -16.04
C LYS A 109 -13.08 1.04 -15.17
N LYS A 110 -13.16 -0.20 -15.67
CA LYS A 110 -13.66 -1.36 -14.89
C LYS A 110 -12.62 -1.76 -13.83
N PHE A 111 -11.34 -1.78 -14.22
CA PHE A 111 -10.23 -2.07 -13.31
C PHE A 111 -10.10 -0.99 -12.21
N ILE A 112 -10.16 0.29 -12.59
CA ILE A 112 -10.10 1.39 -11.61
C ILE A 112 -11.28 1.32 -10.65
N ARG A 113 -12.48 1.03 -11.17
CA ARG A 113 -13.67 0.83 -10.32
C ARG A 113 -13.49 -0.33 -9.34
N LEU A 114 -12.78 -1.40 -9.71
CA LEU A 114 -12.46 -2.51 -8.80
C LEU A 114 -11.51 -2.05 -7.68
N ILE A 115 -10.47 -1.29 -8.01
CA ILE A 115 -9.56 -0.71 -7.01
C ILE A 115 -10.30 0.22 -6.05
N ILE A 116 -11.17 1.10 -6.58
CA ILE A 116 -12.01 1.99 -5.75
C ILE A 116 -12.89 1.18 -4.80
N ARG A 117 -13.44 0.03 -5.25
CA ARG A 117 -14.22 -0.86 -4.38
C ARG A 117 -13.36 -1.44 -3.27
N PHE A 118 -12.11 -1.82 -3.53
CA PHE A 118 -11.19 -2.29 -2.48
C PHE A 118 -10.79 -1.18 -1.52
N LEU A 119 -10.56 0.05 -1.99
CA LEU A 119 -10.25 1.20 -1.13
C LEU A 119 -11.44 1.61 -0.23
N LYS A 120 -12.67 1.39 -0.71
CA LYS A 120 -13.91 1.66 0.04
C LYS A 120 -14.39 0.48 0.88
N ALA A 121 -13.92 -0.73 0.61
CA ALA A 121 -14.23 -1.91 1.40
C ALA A 121 -13.58 -1.73 2.77
N GLY A 122 -14.34 -1.17 3.70
CA GLY A 122 -13.90 -0.84 5.03
C GLY A 122 -13.50 -2.06 5.85
N ILE A 123 -13.11 -1.79 7.09
CA ILE A 123 -12.70 -2.81 8.05
C ILE A 123 -13.91 -3.17 8.92
N MET A 124 -14.27 -4.45 8.97
CA MET A 124 -15.35 -4.97 9.81
C MET A 124 -14.86 -5.17 11.24
N ASP A 125 -15.57 -4.57 12.20
CA ASP A 125 -15.30 -4.70 13.64
C ASP A 125 -16.41 -5.52 14.28
N GLU A 126 -16.06 -6.69 14.83
CA GLU A 126 -16.86 -7.52 15.74
C GLU A 126 -18.38 -7.53 15.49
N GLY A 127 -18.81 -7.98 14.30
CA GLY A 127 -20.23 -8.25 14.02
C GLY A 127 -21.13 -7.02 13.84
N SER A 128 -20.60 -5.79 13.92
CA SER A 128 -21.34 -4.57 13.61
C SER A 128 -20.83 -3.95 12.30
N PHE A 129 -21.71 -3.78 11.32
CA PHE A 129 -21.41 -3.02 10.11
C PHE A 129 -21.34 -1.54 10.48
N ARG A 130 -20.15 -1.03 10.78
CA ARG A 130 -19.93 0.41 10.84
C ARG A 130 -19.79 0.92 9.41
N ALA A 131 -20.83 1.56 8.89
CA ALA A 131 -20.66 2.49 7.78
C ALA A 131 -19.63 3.53 8.22
N SER A 132 -18.59 3.75 7.42
CA SER A 132 -17.53 4.70 7.72
C SER A 132 -18.08 6.13 7.61
N ASP A 133 -18.81 6.57 8.64
CA ASP A 133 -19.05 7.98 8.88
C ASP A 133 -17.78 8.56 9.49
N LYS A 134 -16.98 9.21 8.64
CA LYS A 134 -15.78 9.98 8.99
C LYS A 134 -14.85 9.28 9.99
N GLU A 135 -14.09 8.29 9.53
CA GLU A 135 -12.69 8.07 9.93
C GLU A 135 -12.14 6.87 9.15
N ARG A 136 -10.98 7.10 8.55
CA ARG A 136 -10.44 6.40 7.38
C ARG A 136 -10.24 4.90 7.62
N PRO A 137 -10.62 4.01 6.67
CA PRO A 137 -10.31 2.59 6.79
C PRO A 137 -8.81 2.38 6.61
N LYS A 138 -8.12 1.87 7.64
CA LYS A 138 -6.71 1.43 7.57
C LYS A 138 -6.53 0.47 6.38
N ALA A 139 -5.92 0.94 5.31
CA ALA A 139 -5.64 0.17 4.10
C ALA A 139 -4.51 -0.83 4.35
N ALA A 140 -4.78 -1.91 5.10
CA ALA A 140 -3.76 -2.87 5.49
C ALA A 140 -3.49 -3.98 4.45
N SER A 141 -4.26 -4.10 3.36
CA SER A 141 -4.20 -5.27 2.48
C SER A 141 -3.65 -5.04 1.06
N LEU A 142 -3.48 -3.81 0.60
CA LEU A 142 -2.88 -3.51 -0.72
C LEU A 142 -1.46 -2.94 -0.65
N ALA A 143 -0.96 -2.67 0.57
CA ALA A 143 0.30 -1.98 0.79
C ALA A 143 1.54 -2.90 0.88
N GLN A 144 1.35 -4.22 0.98
CA GLN A 144 2.43 -5.16 1.33
C GLN A 144 2.54 -6.39 0.40
N SER A 145 1.91 -6.38 -0.78
CA SER A 145 1.80 -7.55 -1.66
C SER A 145 2.49 -7.45 -2.99
#